data_AF-A0A1A6HFZ9-F1
#
_entry.id   AF-A0A1A6HFZ9-F1
#
_cell.length_a   1.000
_cell.length_b   1.000
_cell.length_c   1.000
_cell.angle_alpha   90.00
_cell.angle_beta   90.00
_cell.angle_gamma   90.00
#
_symmetry.space_group_name_H-M   'P 1'
#
loop_
_entity.id
_entity.type
_entity.pdbx_description
1 polymer ?
#
loop_
_entity_poly.entity_id
_entity_poly.type
_entity_poly.pdbx_seq_one_letter_code
_entity_poly.pdbx_strand_id
1 'polypeptide(L)'
;VALVRWTESVGLTLVSRDLASMQLKTPSGQVLTYCILQMFPFTSESKRMGIIVRDESTAEITFYMKGADVAMSTIVQYNDWLEEECGNMAREGLRTLVVAKRTLTEEQYQDFESRYSQAKLSIHDRTLKVAAVVESLEREMELLCLTGVEDQLQADVRPTLEMLRNAGIKVQPAASDCLNCFLTESN
;
A
#
# COMPACT_ATOMS: atom_id res chain seq x y z
N VAL A 1 2.01 10.25 3.92
CA VAL A 1 1.58 11.62 4.29
C VAL A 1 1.02 12.40 3.10
N ALA A 2 1.68 12.41 1.94
CA ALA A 2 1.20 13.11 0.74
C ALA A 2 -0.26 12.77 0.36
N LEU A 3 -0.62 11.48 0.30
CA LEU A 3 -1.99 11.06 -0.02
C LEU A 3 -3.05 11.61 0.96
N VAL A 4 -2.75 11.66 2.26
CA VAL A 4 -3.71 12.16 3.28
C VAL A 4 -3.89 13.67 3.16
N ARG A 5 -2.81 14.41 2.86
CA ARG A 5 -2.91 15.85 2.59
C ARG A 5 -3.67 16.14 1.30
N TRP A 6 -3.51 15.29 0.28
CA TRP A 6 -4.28 15.41 -0.94
C TRP A 6 -5.76 15.14 -0.70
N THR A 7 -6.12 14.15 0.13
CA THR A 7 -7.54 13.91 0.49
C THR A 7 -8.16 15.12 1.20
N GLU A 8 -7.40 15.82 2.04
CA GLU A 8 -7.86 17.07 2.66
C GLU A 8 -8.14 18.16 1.63
N SER A 9 -7.31 18.27 0.59
CA SER A 9 -7.49 19.25 -0.49
C SER A 9 -8.75 19.03 -1.33
N VAL A 10 -9.22 17.77 -1.42
CA VAL A 10 -10.48 17.41 -2.08
C VAL A 10 -11.68 17.43 -1.12
N GLY A 11 -11.47 17.87 0.12
CA GLY A 11 -12.51 18.06 1.13
C GLY A 11 -12.81 16.83 2.00
N LEU A 12 -12.02 15.75 1.89
CA LEU A 12 -12.15 14.57 2.74
C LEU A 12 -11.05 14.58 3.81
N THR A 13 -11.43 14.98 5.03
CA THR A 13 -10.48 15.23 6.11
C THR A 13 -10.50 14.11 7.13
N LEU A 14 -9.32 13.61 7.50
CA LEU A 14 -9.18 12.70 8.64
C LEU A 14 -9.28 13.51 9.94
N VAL A 15 -10.37 13.36 10.68
CA VAL A 15 -10.63 14.13 11.92
C VAL A 15 -9.88 13.52 13.09
N SER A 16 -10.02 12.21 13.26
CA SER A 16 -9.41 11.47 14.35
C SER A 16 -9.15 10.03 13.93
N ARG A 17 -8.13 9.43 14.54
CA ARG A 17 -7.81 8.02 14.38
C ARG A 17 -7.18 7.51 15.66
N ASP A 18 -7.71 6.41 16.15
CA ASP A 18 -7.13 5.62 17.21
C ASP A 18 -6.82 4.19 16.70
N LEU A 19 -6.56 3.24 17.60
CA LEU A 19 -6.24 1.86 17.24
C LEU A 19 -7.47 1.04 16.77
N ALA A 20 -8.67 1.44 17.17
CA ALA A 20 -9.93 0.72 16.98
C ALA A 20 -10.96 1.51 16.17
N SER A 21 -10.76 2.80 15.92
CA SER A 21 -11.71 3.69 15.28
C SER A 21 -11.03 4.79 14.47
N MET A 22 -11.76 5.29 13.47
CA MET A 22 -11.35 6.39 12.61
C MET A 22 -12.57 7.23 12.23
N GLN A 23 -12.43 8.56 12.25
CA GLN A 23 -13.47 9.49 11.84
C GLN A 23 -13.02 10.31 10.63
N LEU A 24 -13.83 10.30 9.58
CA LEU A 24 -13.63 11.06 8.37
C LEU A 24 -14.71 12.12 8.25
N LYS A 25 -14.34 13.35 7.89
CA LYS A 25 -15.28 14.42 7.56
C LYS A 25 -15.36 14.57 6.06
N THR A 26 -16.58 14.46 5.52
CA THR A 26 -16.86 14.62 4.09
C THR A 26 -16.87 16.11 3.70
N PRO A 27 -16.80 16.43 2.39
CA PRO A 27 -16.98 17.80 1.90
C PRO A 27 -18.35 18.41 2.25
N SER A 28 -19.37 17.56 2.44
CA SER A 28 -20.71 17.97 2.88
C SER A 28 -20.79 18.28 4.38
N GLY A 29 -19.71 18.07 5.14
CA GLY A 29 -19.64 18.31 6.58
C GLY A 29 -20.12 17.14 7.44
N GLN A 30 -20.53 16.02 6.85
CA GLN A 30 -20.91 14.81 7.55
C GLN A 30 -19.67 14.13 8.14
N VAL A 31 -19.79 13.61 9.36
CA VAL A 31 -18.75 12.79 9.99
C VAL A 31 -19.12 11.32 9.82
N LEU A 32 -18.25 10.58 9.16
CA LEU A 32 -18.33 9.12 8.98
C LEU A 32 -17.41 8.46 10.00
N THR A 33 -17.95 7.51 10.77
CA THR A 33 -17.18 6.75 11.76
C THR A 33 -16.97 5.33 11.27
N TYR A 34 -15.71 4.88 11.33
CA TYR A 34 -15.28 3.55 10.96
C TYR A 34 -14.63 2.86 12.15
N CYS A 35 -15.05 1.63 12.44
CA CYS A 35 -14.35 0.74 13.35
C CYS A 35 -13.22 0.03 12.61
N ILE A 36 -12.00 0.10 13.13
CA ILE A 36 -10.85 -0.66 12.64
C ILE A 36 -10.89 -2.05 13.26
N LEU A 37 -11.23 -3.04 12.44
CA LEU A 37 -11.34 -4.44 12.87
C LEU A 37 -9.98 -5.11 12.89
N GLN A 38 -9.17 -4.90 11.84
CA GLN A 38 -7.83 -5.48 11.78
C GLN A 38 -6.89 -4.65 10.90
N MET A 39 -5.62 -4.57 11.29
CA MET A 39 -4.57 -3.92 10.52
C MET A 39 -3.48 -4.91 10.11
N PHE A 40 -3.05 -4.81 8.85
CA PHE A 40 -1.92 -5.54 8.28
C PHE A 40 -0.83 -4.54 7.92
N PRO A 41 0.23 -4.41 8.74
CA PRO A 41 1.28 -3.42 8.51
C PRO A 41 2.06 -3.73 7.24
N PHE A 42 2.70 -2.70 6.70
CA PHE A 42 3.62 -2.86 5.56
C PHE A 42 4.81 -3.72 5.96
N THR A 43 5.16 -4.69 5.10
CA THR A 43 6.41 -5.43 5.22
C THR A 43 7.18 -5.39 3.89
N SER A 44 8.51 -5.44 3.96
CA SER A 44 9.36 -5.41 2.77
C SER A 44 9.17 -6.65 1.88
N GLU A 45 8.78 -7.77 2.48
CA GLU A 45 8.49 -9.03 1.77
C GLU A 45 7.19 -8.96 0.99
N SER A 46 6.15 -8.37 1.59
CA SER A 46 4.82 -8.31 1.00
C SER A 46 4.63 -7.11 0.07
N LYS A 47 5.41 -6.03 0.29
CA LYS A 47 5.33 -4.72 -0.39
C LYS A 47 3.92 -4.13 -0.43
N ARG A 48 3.09 -4.49 0.54
CA ARG A 48 1.69 -4.10 0.65
C ARG A 48 1.28 -3.91 2.10
N MET A 49 0.20 -3.19 2.32
CA MET A 49 -0.43 -3.03 3.62
C MET A 49 -1.95 -3.04 3.46
N GLY A 50 -2.64 -3.56 4.46
CA GLY A 50 -4.09 -3.72 4.42
C GLY A 50 -4.76 -3.31 5.73
N ILE A 51 -6.05 -3.05 5.65
CA ILE A 51 -6.89 -2.73 6.79
C ILE A 51 -8.30 -3.26 6.56
N ILE A 52 -8.89 -3.89 7.57
CA ILE A 52 -10.31 -4.24 7.60
C ILE A 52 -10.99 -3.19 8.45
N VAL A 53 -11.98 -2.53 7.88
CA VAL A 53 -12.82 -1.55 8.57
C VAL A 53 -14.28 -1.95 8.49
N ARG A 54 -15.05 -1.58 9.50
CA ARG A 54 -16.50 -1.64 9.52
C ARG A 54 -17.04 -0.22 9.54
N ASP A 55 -17.90 0.11 8.61
CA ASP A 55 -18.65 1.37 8.64
C ASP A 55 -19.72 1.29 9.76
N GLU A 56 -19.72 2.23 10.71
CA GLU A 56 -20.70 2.22 11.80
C GLU A 56 -22.13 2.54 11.35
N SER A 57 -22.28 3.25 10.22
CA SER A 57 -23.58 3.68 9.70
C SER A 57 -24.26 2.59 8.88
N THR A 58 -23.50 1.85 8.07
CA THR A 58 -24.04 0.79 7.19
C THR A 58 -23.81 -0.61 7.73
N ALA A 59 -22.96 -0.76 8.75
CA ALA A 59 -22.42 -2.04 9.25
C ALA A 59 -21.65 -2.85 8.18
N GLU A 60 -21.31 -2.25 7.03
CA GLU A 60 -20.55 -2.91 5.97
C GLU A 60 -19.10 -3.12 6.41
N ILE A 61 -18.59 -4.32 6.20
CA ILE A 61 -17.17 -4.65 6.42
C ILE A 61 -16.45 -4.60 5.09
N THR A 62 -15.40 -3.79 5.01
CA THR A 62 -14.58 -3.67 3.82
C THR A 62 -13.12 -3.89 4.17
N PHE A 63 -12.49 -4.77 3.41
CA PHE A 63 -11.04 -4.95 3.40
C PHE A 63 -10.43 -4.05 2.33
N TYR A 64 -9.60 -3.11 2.76
CA TYR A 64 -8.81 -2.25 1.88
C TYR A 64 -7.36 -2.70 1.87
N MET A 65 -6.74 -2.64 0.69
CA MET A 65 -5.33 -2.94 0.51
C MET A 65 -4.68 -1.93 -0.41
N LYS A 66 -3.45 -1.56 -0.08
CA LYS A 66 -2.58 -0.81 -0.98
C LYS A 66 -1.19 -1.40 -1.04
N GLY A 67 -0.59 -1.42 -2.22
CA GLY A 67 0.73 -1.99 -2.43
C GLY A 67 1.38 -1.53 -3.73
N ALA A 68 2.59 -2.02 -3.97
CA ALA A 68 3.26 -1.87 -5.25
C ALA A 68 2.49 -2.59 -6.36
N ASP A 69 2.55 -2.05 -7.57
CA ASP A 69 2.00 -2.63 -8.80
C ASP A 69 2.31 -4.13 -8.96
N VAL A 70 3.58 -4.54 -8.84
CA VAL A 70 4.01 -5.94 -9.00
C VAL A 70 3.40 -6.87 -7.95
N ALA A 71 3.15 -6.36 -6.74
CA ALA A 71 2.56 -7.16 -5.66
C ALA A 71 1.02 -7.21 -5.78
N MET A 72 0.41 -6.15 -6.30
CA MET A 72 -1.05 -6.03 -6.40
C MET A 72 -1.60 -6.64 -7.68
N SER A 73 -0.82 -6.75 -8.76
CA SER A 73 -1.27 -7.32 -10.05
C SER A 73 -1.74 -8.77 -9.96
N THR A 74 -1.21 -9.55 -9.00
CA THR A 74 -1.62 -10.95 -8.75
C THR A 74 -2.81 -11.08 -7.80
N ILE A 75 -3.15 -10.01 -7.09
CA ILE A 75 -4.19 -9.96 -6.03
C ILE A 75 -5.50 -9.37 -6.59
N VAL A 76 -5.36 -8.34 -7.42
CA VAL A 76 -6.46 -7.61 -8.04
C VAL A 76 -6.98 -8.42 -9.23
N GLN A 77 -8.29 -8.33 -9.48
CA GLN A 77 -8.88 -8.92 -10.67
C GLN A 77 -8.18 -8.39 -11.93
N TYR A 78 -7.87 -9.30 -12.85
CA TYR A 78 -7.17 -8.96 -14.08
C TYR A 78 -7.88 -7.83 -14.83
N ASN A 79 -7.12 -6.80 -15.17
CA ASN A 79 -7.61 -5.62 -15.87
C ASN A 79 -6.52 -5.08 -16.79
N ASP A 80 -6.73 -5.20 -18.11
CA ASP A 80 -5.78 -4.75 -19.14
C ASP A 80 -5.35 -3.29 -18.94
N TRP A 81 -6.29 -2.45 -18.49
CA TRP A 81 -6.04 -1.03 -18.24
C TRP A 81 -5.03 -0.80 -17.11
N LEU A 82 -5.05 -1.62 -16.07
CA LEU A 82 -4.14 -1.47 -14.92
C LEU A 82 -2.69 -1.74 -15.34
N GLU A 83 -2.45 -2.79 -16.12
CA GLU A 83 -1.11 -3.15 -16.59
C GLU A 83 -0.51 -2.06 -17.49
N GLU A 84 -1.32 -1.54 -18.42
CA GLU A 84 -0.89 -0.46 -19.31
C GLU A 84 -0.54 0.82 -18.53
N GLU A 85 -1.42 1.26 -17.63
CA GLU A 85 -1.22 2.50 -16.88
C GLU A 85 -0.08 2.38 -15.86
N CYS A 86 0.12 1.22 -15.23
CA CYS A 86 1.29 0.99 -14.39
C CYS A 86 2.59 1.10 -15.20
N GLY A 87 2.60 0.56 -16.42
CA GLY A 87 3.72 0.70 -17.35
C GLY A 87 3.96 2.14 -17.81
N ASN A 88 2.90 2.94 -18.00
CA ASN A 88 3.00 4.37 -18.33
C ASN A 88 3.64 5.16 -17.18
N MET A 89 3.11 5.01 -15.97
CA MET A 89 3.61 5.72 -14.78
C MET A 89 5.06 5.33 -14.43
N ALA A 90 5.41 4.04 -14.55
CA ALA A 90 6.76 3.57 -14.32
C ALA A 90 7.76 4.19 -15.32
N ARG A 91 7.36 4.38 -16.59
CA ARG A 91 8.19 5.05 -17.60
C ARG A 91 8.41 6.53 -17.31
N GLU A 92 7.45 7.18 -16.67
CA GLU A 92 7.58 8.57 -16.20
C GLU A 92 8.41 8.68 -14.91
N GLY A 93 8.85 7.56 -14.32
CA GLY A 93 9.63 7.53 -13.10
C GLY A 93 8.82 7.79 -11.83
N LEU A 94 7.49 7.66 -11.92
CA LEU A 94 6.59 7.81 -10.78
C LEU A 94 6.56 6.51 -9.97
N ARG A 95 6.48 6.64 -8.65
CA ARG A 95 6.23 5.50 -7.77
C ARG A 95 4.75 5.14 -7.80
N THR A 96 4.43 4.01 -8.42
CA THR A 96 3.07 3.49 -8.52
C THR A 96 2.61 2.85 -7.20
N LEU A 97 1.37 3.13 -6.84
CA LEU A 97 0.66 2.50 -5.71
C LEU A 97 -0.74 2.14 -6.16
N VAL A 98 -1.06 0.85 -6.11
CA VAL A 98 -2.37 0.31 -6.46
C VAL A 98 -3.18 0.17 -5.18
N VAL A 99 -4.43 0.61 -5.22
CA VAL A 99 -5.39 0.47 -4.12
C VAL A 99 -6.55 -0.38 -4.59
N ALA A 100 -6.90 -1.38 -3.79
CA ALA A 100 -8.00 -2.28 -4.05
C ALA A 100 -8.86 -2.46 -2.79
N LYS A 101 -10.11 -2.87 -2.98
CA LYS A 101 -11.02 -3.25 -1.89
C LYS A 101 -11.65 -4.60 -2.12
N ARG A 102 -12.19 -5.15 -1.04
CA ARG A 102 -13.08 -6.30 -1.06
C ARG A 102 -14.10 -6.14 0.06
N THR A 103 -15.38 -6.13 -0.28
CA THR A 103 -16.46 -6.17 0.71
C THR A 103 -16.59 -7.58 1.25
N LEU A 104 -16.73 -7.71 2.58
CA LEU A 104 -16.85 -8.98 3.29
C LEU A 104 -18.23 -9.04 3.97
N THR A 105 -18.86 -10.20 3.94
CA THR A 105 -20.02 -10.46 4.78
C THR A 105 -19.59 -10.69 6.23
N GLU A 106 -20.52 -10.52 7.17
CA GLU A 106 -20.24 -10.77 8.59
C GLU A 106 -19.76 -12.21 8.83
N GLU A 107 -20.35 -13.20 8.15
CA GLU A 107 -19.93 -14.61 8.21
C GLU A 107 -18.51 -14.82 7.70
N GLN A 108 -18.15 -14.20 6.57
CA GLN A 108 -16.79 -14.28 6.01
C GLN A 108 -15.76 -13.66 6.95
N TYR A 109 -16.11 -12.52 7.57
CA TYR A 109 -15.25 -11.87 8.54
C TYR A 109 -15.06 -12.72 9.80
N GLN A 110 -16.13 -13.30 10.35
CA GLN A 110 -16.05 -14.16 11.55
C GLN A 110 -15.23 -15.43 11.30
N ASP A 111 -15.40 -16.07 10.15
CA ASP A 111 -14.56 -17.22 9.76
C ASP A 111 -13.09 -16.82 9.64
N PHE A 112 -12.81 -15.68 9.00
CA PHE A 112 -11.46 -15.14 8.91
C PHE A 112 -10.87 -14.85 10.28
N GLU A 113 -11.60 -14.16 11.16
CA GLU A 113 -11.16 -13.77 12.51
C GLU A 113 -10.83 -15.00 13.36
N SER A 114 -11.68 -16.03 13.31
CA SER A 114 -11.44 -17.32 13.97
C SER A 114 -10.14 -17.99 13.46
N ARG A 115 -9.98 -18.13 12.14
CA ARG A 115 -8.77 -18.72 11.54
C ARG A 115 -7.52 -17.90 11.86
N TYR A 116 -7.63 -16.58 11.84
CA TYR A 116 -6.54 -15.65 12.10
C TYR A 116 -6.11 -15.68 13.57
N SER A 117 -7.07 -15.75 14.50
CA SER A 117 -6.82 -15.93 15.94
C SER A 117 -6.15 -17.27 16.22
N GLN A 118 -6.63 -18.36 15.64
CA GLN A 118 -6.00 -19.69 15.74
C GLN A 118 -4.57 -19.69 15.19
N ALA A 119 -4.34 -19.03 14.05
CA ALA A 119 -3.00 -18.89 13.47
C ALA A 119 -2.06 -18.12 14.40
N LYS A 120 -2.54 -17.04 15.04
CA LYS A 120 -1.78 -16.25 16.03
C LYS A 120 -1.42 -17.01 17.30
N LEU A 121 -2.31 -17.89 17.77
CA LEU A 121 -2.12 -18.71 18.96
C LEU A 121 -1.20 -19.92 18.72
N SER A 122 -0.90 -20.24 17.45
CA SER A 122 -0.07 -21.40 17.13
C SER A 122 1.39 -21.20 17.55
N ILE A 123 1.96 -22.20 18.22
CA ILE A 123 3.34 -22.20 18.71
C ILE A 123 4.34 -22.49 17.56
N HIS A 124 3.92 -23.28 16.58
CA HIS A 124 4.74 -23.66 15.42
C HIS A 124 4.26 -22.92 14.16
N ASP A 125 5.21 -22.40 13.38
CA ASP A 125 4.98 -21.77 12.08
C ASP A 125 3.96 -20.64 12.08
N ARG A 126 3.86 -19.89 13.18
CA ARG A 126 2.92 -18.77 13.36
C ARG A 126 2.92 -17.81 12.17
N THR A 127 4.10 -17.41 11.71
CA THR A 127 4.25 -16.47 10.59
C THR A 127 3.67 -17.00 9.29
N LEU A 128 3.92 -18.28 8.98
CA LEU A 128 3.41 -18.93 7.76
C LEU A 128 1.89 -19.11 7.80
N LYS A 129 1.35 -19.55 8.95
CA LYS A 129 -0.10 -19.71 9.12
C LYS A 129 -0.84 -18.38 9.02
N VAL A 130 -0.29 -17.33 9.63
CA VAL A 130 -0.86 -15.98 9.53
C VAL A 130 -0.82 -15.50 8.08
N ALA A 131 0.30 -15.68 7.38
CA ALA A 131 0.41 -15.30 5.97
C ALA A 131 -0.63 -16.02 5.09
N ALA A 132 -0.80 -17.33 5.25
CA ALA A 132 -1.77 -18.11 4.50
C ALA A 132 -3.23 -17.66 4.74
N VAL A 133 -3.57 -17.30 5.98
CA VAL A 133 -4.90 -16.78 6.31
C VAL A 133 -5.13 -15.40 5.68
N VAL A 134 -4.13 -14.52 5.70
CA VAL A 134 -4.20 -13.20 5.04
C VAL A 134 -4.31 -13.35 3.52
N GLU A 135 -3.51 -14.23 2.91
CA GLU A 135 -3.55 -14.51 1.48
C GLU A 135 -4.94 -14.98 1.01
N SER A 136 -5.70 -15.65 1.88
CA SER A 136 -7.08 -16.05 1.56
C SER A 136 -8.04 -14.85 1.39
N LEU A 137 -7.76 -13.72 2.03
CA LEU A 137 -8.50 -12.46 1.84
C LEU A 137 -8.03 -11.69 0.59
N GLU A 138 -6.74 -11.80 0.26
CA GLU A 138 -6.07 -11.12 -0.87
C GLU A 138 -6.37 -11.75 -2.23
N ARG A 139 -7.56 -12.34 -2.42
CA ARG A 139 -7.97 -12.92 -3.71
C ARG A 139 -9.13 -12.13 -4.30
N GLU A 140 -9.04 -11.91 -5.61
CA GLU A 140 -10.09 -11.31 -6.45
C GLU A 140 -10.55 -9.93 -5.96
N MET A 141 -9.60 -9.10 -5.49
CA MET A 141 -9.92 -7.76 -5.01
C MET A 141 -10.34 -6.85 -6.17
N GLU A 142 -11.29 -5.96 -5.90
CA GLU A 142 -11.76 -4.94 -6.83
C GLU A 142 -10.76 -3.77 -6.86
N LEU A 143 -10.27 -3.43 -8.05
CA LEU A 143 -9.42 -2.26 -8.26
C LEU A 143 -10.20 -0.98 -7.98
N LEU A 144 -9.69 -0.14 -7.07
CA LEU A 144 -10.28 1.18 -6.81
C LEU A 144 -9.55 2.28 -7.58
N CYS A 145 -8.23 2.33 -7.44
CA CYS A 145 -7.44 3.35 -8.09
C CYS A 145 -5.97 2.95 -8.23
N LEU A 146 -5.33 3.59 -9.19
CA LEU A 146 -3.89 3.64 -9.36
C LEU A 146 -3.44 5.05 -9.01
N THR A 147 -2.38 5.16 -8.20
CA THR A 147 -1.79 6.45 -7.83
C THR A 147 -0.32 6.46 -8.21
N GLY A 148 0.13 7.56 -8.81
CA GLY A 148 1.54 7.83 -9.09
C GLY A 148 2.03 8.91 -8.15
N VAL A 149 3.01 8.58 -7.33
CA VAL A 149 3.67 9.54 -6.43
C VAL A 149 5.02 9.89 -7.03
N GLU A 150 5.23 11.16 -7.36
CA GLU A 150 6.55 11.64 -7.74
C GLU A 150 7.40 11.77 -6.47
N ASP A 151 8.51 11.03 -6.41
CA ASP A 151 9.53 11.28 -5.40
C ASP A 151 10.23 12.59 -5.78
N GLN A 152 9.92 13.67 -5.07
CA GLN A 152 10.59 14.95 -5.27
C GLN A 152 12.09 14.78 -4.97
N LEU A 153 12.88 14.65 -6.02
CA LEU A 153 14.33 14.82 -5.96
C LEU A 153 14.64 16.29 -5.62
N GLN A 154 15.77 16.53 -4.93
CA GLN A 154 16.24 17.88 -4.70
C GLN A 154 16.39 18.63 -6.04
N ALA A 155 16.18 19.95 -6.02
CA ALA A 155 16.45 20.79 -7.18
C ALA A 155 17.87 20.54 -7.70
N ASP A 156 18.04 20.55 -9.02
CA ASP A 156 19.33 20.41 -9.71
C ASP A 156 20.02 19.03 -9.65
N VAL A 157 19.36 17.98 -9.15
CA VAL A 157 19.91 16.61 -9.21
C VAL A 157 20.09 16.11 -10.65
N ARG A 158 19.13 16.36 -11.56
CA ARG A 158 19.24 15.91 -12.97
C ARG A 158 20.35 16.64 -13.75
N PRO A 159 20.43 17.99 -13.73
CA PRO A 159 21.55 18.72 -14.34
C PRO A 159 22.92 18.30 -13.78
N THR A 160 23.00 18.09 -12.47
CA THR A 160 24.26 17.67 -11.81
C THR A 160 24.67 16.26 -12.21
N LEU A 161 23.73 15.32 -12.28
CA LEU A 161 24.01 13.96 -12.77
C LEU A 161 24.44 13.95 -14.24
N GLU A 162 23.83 14.80 -15.08
CA GLU A 162 24.23 14.95 -16.47
C GLU A 162 25.63 15.57 -16.62
N MET A 163 25.95 16.59 -15.80
CA MET A 163 27.31 17.16 -15.75
C MET A 163 28.35 16.13 -15.31
N LEU A 164 28.05 15.35 -14.26
CA LEU A 164 28.95 14.30 -13.76
C LEU A 164 29.15 13.19 -14.81
N ARG A 165 28.08 12.78 -15.49
CA ARG A 165 28.15 11.79 -16.59
C ARG A 165 28.96 12.33 -17.77
N ASN A 166 28.77 13.59 -18.16
CA ASN A 166 29.53 14.23 -19.24
C ASN A 166 31.01 14.42 -18.86
N ALA A 167 31.32 14.53 -17.57
CA ALA A 167 32.67 14.53 -17.04
C ALA A 167 33.30 13.12 -16.93
N GLY A 168 32.61 12.06 -17.39
CA GLY A 168 33.10 10.68 -17.38
C GLY A 168 32.96 9.97 -16.02
N ILE A 169 32.26 10.57 -15.06
CA ILE A 169 32.03 9.99 -13.74
C ILE A 169 30.81 9.08 -13.80
N LYS A 170 31.00 7.77 -13.61
CA LYS A 170 29.91 6.82 -13.45
C LYS A 170 29.30 6.98 -12.06
N VAL A 171 28.13 7.62 -11.98
CA VAL A 171 27.34 7.69 -10.75
C VAL A 171 26.43 6.47 -10.70
N GLN A 172 26.64 5.60 -9.71
CA GLN A 172 25.75 4.47 -9.43
C GLN A 172 24.89 4.84 -8.21
N PRO A 173 23.55 4.79 -8.30
CA PRO A 173 22.71 5.10 -7.16
C PRO A 173 22.97 4.10 -6.03
N ALA A 174 23.58 4.55 -4.93
CA ALA A 174 23.59 3.79 -3.70
C ALA A 174 22.22 3.98 -3.05
N ALA A 175 21.30 3.04 -3.28
CA ALA A 175 20.10 2.95 -2.45
C ALA A 175 20.57 2.64 -1.03
N SER A 176 20.47 3.62 -0.15
CA SER A 176 20.79 3.52 1.27
C SER A 176 19.78 2.59 1.95
N ASP A 177 19.94 1.28 1.75
CA ASP A 177 19.25 0.24 2.52
C ASP A 177 20.03 -1.10 2.59
N CYS A 178 21.32 -1.12 2.25
CA CYS A 178 22.20 -2.26 2.55
C CYS A 178 23.61 -1.78 2.88
N LEU A 179 24.10 -2.15 4.07
CA LEU A 179 25.36 -1.71 4.70
C LEU A 179 26.65 -2.20 3.99
N ASN A 180 26.63 -2.74 2.78
CA ASN A 180 27.81 -3.31 2.13
C ASN A 180 27.84 -3.07 0.63
N CYS A 181 28.03 -1.82 0.20
CA CYS A 181 28.44 -1.49 -1.16
C CYS A 181 29.47 -0.35 -1.12
N PHE A 182 30.61 -0.60 -0.50
CA PHE A 182 31.82 0.17 -0.76
C PHE A 182 32.83 -0.73 -1.47
N LEU A 183 33.24 -0.27 -2.66
CA LEU A 183 34.44 -0.66 -3.39
C LEU A 183 34.44 -2.07 -4.01
N THR A 184 34.02 -2.17 -5.27
CA THR A 184 34.74 -3.04 -6.21
C THR A 184 35.71 -2.16 -7.00
N GLU A 185 36.99 -2.28 -6.65
CA GLU A 185 38.09 -1.80 -7.49
C GLU A 185 37.97 -2.41 -8.88
N SER A 186 38.13 -1.56 -9.89
CA SER A 186 38.27 -1.98 -11.28
C SER A 186 39.65 -2.61 -11.46
N ASN A 187 39.69 -3.81 -12.03
CA ASN A 187 40.85 -4.32 -12.74
C ASN A 187 40.39 -4.78 -14.12
#